data_AF-A0A8J2TV30-F1
#
_entry.id   AF-A0A8J2TV30-F1
#
_cell.length_a   1.000
_cell.length_b   1.000
_cell.length_c   1.000
_cell.angle_alpha   90.00
_cell.angle_beta   90.00
_cell.angle_gamma   90.00
#
_symmetry.space_group_name_H-M   'P 1'
#
loop_
_entity.id
_entity.type
_entity.pdbx_description
1 polymer ?
#
loop_
_entity_poly.entity_id
_entity_poly.type
_entity_poly.pdbx_seq_one_letter_code
_entity_poly.pdbx_strand_id
1 'polypeptide(L)'
;MTTGHEAGLAGHYDSTRDTAGFTDEVPIEARRQVTISVRFSEEEIAALRNRAEELGIKVTAFIRAAALDAERPLDRAALARLAAGVEEQAHRLRTSLR
;
A
#
# COMPACT_ATOMS: atom_id res chain seq x y z
N MET A 1 20.48 48.36 -6.99
CA MET A 1 19.15 47.77 -7.20
C MET A 1 19.11 46.43 -6.47
N THR A 2 18.15 46.33 -5.53
CA THR A 2 17.59 45.13 -4.86
C THR A 2 18.54 44.07 -4.29
N THR A 3 19.08 44.32 -3.09
CA THR A 3 19.66 43.29 -2.21
C THR A 3 19.13 43.44 -0.77
N GLY A 4 17.81 43.60 -0.64
CA GLY A 4 17.15 43.81 0.66
C GLY A 4 15.76 43.20 0.79
N HIS A 5 15.25 42.51 -0.25
CA HIS A 5 13.87 42.00 -0.24
C HIS A 5 13.77 40.50 0.08
N GLU A 6 14.77 39.68 -0.26
CA GLU A 6 14.76 38.23 0.02
C GLU A 6 14.98 37.89 1.51
N ALA A 7 15.85 38.63 2.21
CA ALA A 7 16.15 38.36 3.61
C ALA A 7 14.94 38.60 4.54
N GLY A 8 14.04 39.51 4.19
CA GLY A 8 12.80 39.76 4.93
C GLY A 8 11.70 38.73 4.63
N LEU A 9 11.74 38.07 3.47
CA LEU A 9 10.72 37.10 3.07
C LEU A 9 10.88 35.76 3.81
N ALA A 10 12.13 35.34 4.07
CA ALA A 10 12.43 34.09 4.77
C ALA A 10 11.89 34.07 6.22
N GLY A 11 11.95 35.21 6.92
CA GLY A 11 11.43 35.31 8.29
C GLY A 11 9.90 35.22 8.39
N HIS A 12 9.18 35.51 7.30
CA HIS A 12 7.72 35.52 7.30
C HIS A 12 7.10 34.12 7.11
N TYR A 13 7.84 33.16 6.57
CA TYR A 13 7.36 31.76 6.44
C TYR A 13 7.55 30.96 7.73
N ASP A 14 8.46 31.38 8.60
CA ASP A 14 8.76 30.69 9.86
C ASP A 14 7.75 31.02 10.97
N SER A 15 7.10 32.19 10.90
CA SER A 15 6.20 32.69 11.95
C SER A 15 4.78 32.11 11.90
N THR A 16 4.40 31.42 10.81
CA THR A 16 3.06 30.85 10.63
C THR A 16 3.02 29.32 10.63
N ARG A 17 4.15 28.65 10.93
CA ARG A 17 4.19 27.19 11.05
C ARG A 17 3.69 26.75 12.42
N ASP A 18 2.38 26.79 12.60
CA ASP A 18 1.74 26.09 13.70
C ASP A 18 1.72 24.59 13.39
N THR A 19 2.73 23.87 13.88
CA THR A 19 2.82 22.41 13.79
C THR A 19 2.21 21.72 15.01
N ALA A 20 1.57 22.45 15.93
CA ALA A 20 1.10 21.91 17.21
C ALA A 20 -0.05 20.88 17.06
N GLY A 21 -0.71 20.83 15.90
CA GLY A 21 -1.75 19.85 15.57
C GLY A 21 -1.27 18.62 14.79
N PHE A 22 -0.03 18.63 14.28
CA PHE A 22 0.58 17.45 13.67
C PHE A 22 1.22 16.64 14.78
N THR A 23 0.42 15.82 15.45
CA THR A 23 0.99 14.66 16.16
C THR A 23 1.73 13.86 15.11
N ASP A 24 3.05 13.76 15.25
CA ASP A 24 3.82 12.76 14.51
C ASP A 24 3.09 11.43 14.73
N GLU A 25 2.48 10.89 13.68
CA GLU A 25 1.99 9.51 13.70
C GLU A 25 3.22 8.67 13.99
N VAL A 26 3.41 8.31 15.27
CA VAL A 26 4.57 7.54 15.69
C VAL A 26 4.53 6.26 14.87
N PRO A 27 5.50 6.03 13.96
CA PRO A 27 5.49 4.83 13.15
C PRO A 27 5.52 3.66 14.12
N ILE A 28 4.47 2.84 14.14
CA ILE A 28 4.48 1.63 14.96
C ILE A 28 5.50 0.70 14.32
N GLU A 29 6.75 0.80 14.76
CA GLU A 29 7.80 -0.16 14.45
C GLU A 29 7.42 -1.48 15.10
N ALA A 30 6.67 -2.32 14.38
CA ALA A 30 6.55 -3.72 14.71
C ALA A 30 7.94 -4.35 14.59
N ARG A 31 8.71 -4.32 15.69
CA ARG A 31 10.06 -4.90 15.78
C ARG A 31 9.95 -6.40 15.55
N ARG A 32 10.33 -6.83 14.35
CA ARG A 32 10.40 -8.24 13.98
C ARG A 32 11.66 -8.83 14.62
N GLN A 33 11.48 -9.80 15.52
CA GLN A 33 12.57 -10.38 16.32
C GLN A 33 13.16 -11.65 15.69
N VAL A 34 12.58 -12.14 14.59
CA VAL A 34 12.94 -13.41 13.96
C VAL A 34 13.21 -13.20 12.47
N THR A 35 14.33 -13.77 11.99
CA THR A 35 14.73 -13.80 10.58
C THR A 35 14.71 -15.24 10.08
N ILE A 36 14.11 -15.47 8.92
CA ILE A 36 14.12 -16.75 8.22
C ILE A 36 14.98 -16.60 6.97
N SER A 37 15.96 -17.49 6.79
CA SER A 37 16.80 -17.53 5.60
C SER A 37 16.25 -18.56 4.61
N VAL A 38 15.98 -18.12 3.39
CA VAL A 38 15.50 -18.98 2.28
C VAL A 38 16.45 -18.81 1.10
N ARG A 39 16.75 -19.91 0.39
CA ARG A 39 17.55 -19.90 -0.82
C ARG A 39 16.63 -19.91 -2.03
N PHE A 40 16.94 -19.06 -3.00
CA PHE A 40 16.27 -18.96 -4.28
C PHE A 40 17.30 -19.15 -5.39
N SER A 41 16.88 -19.70 -6.51
CA SER A 41 17.64 -19.57 -7.76
C SER A 41 17.67 -18.11 -8.22
N GLU A 42 18.52 -17.81 -9.21
CA GLU A 42 18.59 -16.47 -9.78
C GLU A 42 17.28 -16.07 -10.47
N GLU A 43 16.65 -17.02 -11.16
CA GLU A 43 15.38 -16.83 -11.86
C GLU A 43 14.23 -16.58 -10.87
N GLU A 44 14.19 -17.34 -9.77
CA GLU A 44 13.17 -17.20 -8.74
C GLU A 44 13.21 -15.83 -8.08
N ILE A 45 14.40 -15.37 -7.65
CA ILE A 45 14.52 -14.08 -6.99
C ILE A 45 14.28 -12.91 -7.95
N ALA A 46 14.63 -13.05 -9.23
CA ALA A 46 14.31 -12.06 -10.26
C ALA A 46 12.79 -11.92 -10.44
N ALA A 47 12.06 -13.04 -10.56
CA ALA A 47 10.61 -13.02 -10.67
C ALA A 47 9.93 -12.40 -9.44
N LEU A 48 10.43 -12.68 -8.24
CA LEU A 48 9.92 -12.08 -7.00
C LEU A 48 10.18 -10.57 -6.92
N ARG A 49 11.35 -10.11 -7.38
CA ARG A 49 11.68 -8.67 -7.41
C ARG A 49 10.80 -7.90 -8.38
N ASN A 50 10.62 -8.41 -9.60
CA ASN A 50 9.77 -7.78 -10.61
C ASN A 50 8.33 -7.61 -10.12
N ARG A 51 7.74 -8.66 -9.52
CA ARG A 51 6.39 -8.58 -8.94
C ARG A 51 6.29 -7.61 -7.77
N ALA A 52 7.33 -7.54 -6.93
CA ALA A 52 7.36 -6.57 -5.84
C ALA A 52 7.46 -5.13 -6.36
N GLU A 53 8.22 -4.91 -7.43
CA GLU A 53 8.36 -3.62 -8.11
C GLU A 53 7.06 -3.17 -8.79
N GLU A 54 6.36 -4.07 -9.48
CA GLU A 54 5.03 -3.80 -10.06
C GLU A 54 4.01 -3.31 -9.00
N LEU A 55 4.16 -3.80 -7.77
CA LEU A 55 3.33 -3.43 -6.62
C LEU A 55 3.90 -2.25 -5.81
N GLY A 56 5.05 -1.70 -6.20
CA GLY A 56 5.72 -0.59 -5.51
C GLY A 56 6.22 -0.92 -4.10
N ILE A 57 6.47 -2.20 -3.79
CA ILE A 57 6.88 -2.66 -2.46
C ILE A 57 8.23 -3.37 -2.48
N LYS A 58 8.89 -3.45 -1.32
CA LYS A 58 10.14 -4.22 -1.17
C LYS A 58 9.87 -5.73 -1.30
N VAL A 59 10.78 -6.44 -1.96
CA VAL A 59 10.70 -7.91 -2.14
C VAL A 59 10.50 -8.67 -0.83
N THR A 60 11.10 -8.22 0.28
CA THR A 60 10.93 -8.85 1.60
C THR A 60 9.53 -8.64 2.18
N ALA A 61 8.89 -7.50 1.90
CA ALA A 61 7.50 -7.25 2.27
C ALA A 61 6.55 -8.10 1.43
N PHE A 62 6.84 -8.21 0.13
CA PHE A 62 6.10 -9.07 -0.81
C PHE A 62 6.13 -10.54 -0.39
N ILE A 63 7.33 -11.11 -0.14
CA ILE A 63 7.49 -12.50 0.30
C ILE A 63 6.73 -12.77 1.60
N ARG A 64 6.81 -11.84 2.56
CA ARG A 64 6.08 -11.96 3.82
C ARG A 64 4.57 -11.97 3.62
N ALA A 65 4.06 -11.05 2.80
CA ALA A 65 2.63 -10.99 2.51
C ALA A 65 2.15 -12.30 1.87
N ALA A 66 2.88 -12.81 0.86
CA ALA A 66 2.55 -14.07 0.22
C ALA A 66 2.60 -15.26 1.20
N ALA A 67 3.58 -15.31 2.10
CA ALA A 67 3.69 -16.37 3.10
C ALA A 67 2.53 -16.37 4.11
N LEU A 68 2.03 -15.19 4.49
CA LEU A 68 0.90 -15.05 5.40
C LEU A 68 -0.46 -15.21 4.69
N ASP A 69 -0.56 -14.82 3.42
CA ASP A 69 -1.80 -14.92 2.65
C ASP A 69 -2.10 -16.39 2.25
N ALA A 70 -1.06 -17.21 2.11
CA ALA A 70 -1.19 -18.65 1.92
C ALA A 70 -1.95 -19.36 3.08
N GLU A 71 -2.06 -18.74 4.25
CA GLU A 71 -2.82 -19.25 5.39
C GLU A 71 -4.33 -18.94 5.32
N ARG A 72 -4.80 -18.20 4.30
CA ARG A 72 -6.22 -17.89 4.11
C ARG A 72 -6.84 -18.81 3.05
N PRO A 73 -7.46 -19.94 3.43
CA PRO A 73 -8.19 -20.76 2.48
C PRO A 73 -9.30 -19.90 1.84
N LEU A 74 -9.30 -19.88 0.51
CA LEU A 74 -10.29 -19.14 -0.26
C LEU A 74 -11.68 -19.80 -0.07
N ASP A 75 -12.60 -19.10 0.59
CA ASP A 75 -13.99 -19.56 0.71
C ASP A 75 -14.68 -19.43 -0.66
N ARG A 76 -14.61 -20.51 -1.43
CA ARG A 76 -15.22 -20.61 -2.77
C ARG A 76 -16.74 -20.44 -2.72
N ALA A 77 -17.39 -20.80 -1.62
CA ALA A 77 -18.83 -20.64 -1.48
C ALA A 77 -19.20 -19.17 -1.26
N ALA A 78 -18.43 -18.44 -0.46
CA ALA A 78 -18.60 -16.99 -0.33
C ALA A 78 -18.35 -16.27 -1.66
N LEU A 79 -17.30 -16.66 -2.39
CA LEU A 79 -17.01 -16.09 -3.70
C LEU A 79 -18.13 -16.35 -4.71
N ALA A 80 -18.67 -17.57 -4.75
CA ALA A 80 -19.77 -17.92 -5.65
C ALA A 80 -21.04 -17.11 -5.36
N ARG A 81 -21.37 -16.91 -4.07
CA ARG A 81 -22.50 -16.05 -3.67
C ARG A 81 -22.31 -14.60 -4.12
N LEU A 82 -21.09 -14.08 -3.97
CA LEU A 82 -20.77 -12.71 -4.37
C LEU A 82 -20.87 -12.54 -5.89
N ALA A 83 -20.36 -13.50 -6.65
CA ALA A 83 -20.46 -13.51 -8.11
C ALA A 83 -21.91 -13.54 -8.60
N ALA A 84 -22.74 -14.43 -8.03
CA ALA A 84 -24.17 -14.50 -8.35
C ALA A 84 -24.90 -13.17 -8.04
N GLY A 85 -24.56 -12.51 -6.94
CA GLY A 85 -25.12 -11.20 -6.59
C GLY A 85 -24.75 -10.11 -7.60
N VAL A 86 -23.50 -10.08 -8.07
CA VAL A 86 -23.05 -9.14 -9.10
C VAL A 86 -23.77 -9.38 -10.43
N GLU A 87 -23.93 -10.64 -10.84
CA GLU A 87 -24.67 -11.01 -12.05
C GLU A 87 -26.13 -10.57 -11.97
N GLU A 88 -26.78 -10.76 -10.83
CA GLU A 88 -28.16 -10.34 -10.61
C GLU A 88 -28.33 -8.81 -10.63
N GLN A 89 -27.38 -8.08 -10.05
CA GLN A 89 -27.35 -6.62 -10.10
C GLN A 89 -27.14 -6.11 -11.53
N ALA A 90 -26.21 -6.70 -12.27
CA ALA A 90 -25.96 -6.36 -13.67
C ALA A 90 -27.19 -6.66 -14.54
N HIS A 91 -27.86 -7.79 -14.30
CA HIS A 91 -29.10 -8.14 -14.99
C HIS A 91 -30.21 -7.12 -14.73
N ARG A 92 -30.42 -6.75 -13.45
CA ARG A 92 -31.42 -5.74 -13.06
C ARG A 92 -31.19 -4.39 -13.73
N LEU A 93 -29.95 -3.90 -13.71
CA LEU A 93 -29.59 -2.64 -14.37
C LEU A 93 -29.85 -2.70 -15.88
N ARG A 94 -29.50 -3.83 -16.52
CA ARG A 94 -29.76 -4.02 -17.95
C ARG A 94 -31.25 -4.03 -18.29
N THR A 95 -32.07 -4.60 -17.41
CA THR A 95 -33.53 -4.64 -17.60
C THR A 95 -34.23 -3.34 -17.20
N SER A 96 -33.66 -2.53 -16.31
CA SER A 96 -34.25 -1.24 -15.89
C SER A 96 -33.93 -0.08 -16.84
N LEU A 97 -32.95 -0.25 -17.73
CA LEU A 97 -32.55 0.72 -18.75
C LEU A 97 -33.30 0.52 -20.10
N ARG A 98 -34.32 -0.33 -20.13
CA ARG A 98 -35.13 -0.64 -21.31
C ARG A 98 -36.59 -0.31 -21.06
#